data_AF-A0A1V6ACT2-F1
#
_entry.id   AF-A0A1V6ACT2-F1
#
_cell.length_a   1.000
_cell.length_b   1.000
_cell.length_c   1.000
_cell.angle_alpha   90.00
_cell.angle_beta   90.00
_cell.angle_gamma   90.00
#
_symmetry.space_group_name_H-M   'P 1'
#
loop_
_entity.id
_entity.type
_entity.pdbx_description
1 polymer ?
#
loop_
_entity_poly.entity_id
_entity_poly.type
_entity_poly.pdbx_seq_one_letter_code
_entity_poly.pdbx_strand_id
1 'polypeptide(L)'
;MEPALDVSDLLQTDADGRGVINIIAADRLMQSPRLYAAFLLWLLSEFFEQLPEVGDPPKPRLVFFFDEAHLLFADAPKALVEKIEQVVRLIRSKGVGVYFVTQNPLDLPETVLGQLGNRVQHALRAFTPRDQKAVRAAAETFRANPRLDTDQAILELAVGEALVSVQDAKGTPTVVERAWILPPRSRLGVLEPAEMERIVRGSVLYGHYERTLDRESAYEKLQRKAAEIQAAAAQAAPAAPAAGREKPSELQKYVGAFVKSAAHSVGSQIGRQIIRGVLGSLFGGRR
;
A
#
# COMPACT_ATOMS: atom_id res chain seq x y z
N MET A 1 -21.50 -9.87 3.02
CA MET A 1 -20.33 -9.03 3.32
C MET A 1 -19.25 -10.04 3.56
N GLU A 2 -18.16 -10.01 2.80
CA GLU A 2 -16.91 -10.54 3.37
C GLU A 2 -16.71 -9.82 4.70
N PRO A 3 -16.24 -10.50 5.76
CA PRO A 3 -15.85 -9.79 6.96
C PRO A 3 -14.82 -8.75 6.56
N ALA A 4 -15.03 -7.50 7.00
CA ALA A 4 -13.95 -6.53 6.92
C ALA A 4 -12.77 -7.10 7.71
N LEU A 5 -11.55 -6.98 7.16
CA LEU A 5 -10.35 -7.43 7.85
C LEU A 5 -10.27 -6.76 9.22
N ASP A 6 -10.34 -7.55 10.28
CA ASP A 6 -10.10 -7.07 11.64
C ASP A 6 -8.59 -7.05 11.88
N VAL A 7 -8.08 -5.86 12.14
CA VAL A 7 -6.66 -5.62 12.38
C VAL A 7 -6.18 -6.35 13.64
N SER A 8 -7.08 -6.58 14.61
CA SER A 8 -6.79 -7.34 15.83
C SER A 8 -6.46 -8.81 15.55
N ASP A 9 -6.98 -9.37 14.46
CA ASP A 9 -6.69 -10.74 14.05
C ASP A 9 -5.22 -10.92 13.65
N LEU A 10 -4.56 -9.85 13.20
CA LEU A 10 -3.14 -9.86 12.85
C LEU A 10 -2.22 -9.81 14.08
N LEU A 11 -2.76 -9.56 15.28
CA LEU A 11 -2.01 -9.40 16.53
C LEU A 11 -2.06 -10.64 17.42
N GLN A 12 -2.57 -11.75 16.89
CA GLN A 12 -2.72 -13.00 17.62
C GLN A 12 -1.36 -13.64 17.97
N THR A 13 -1.38 -14.43 19.03
CA THR A 13 -0.30 -15.33 19.41
C THR A 13 -0.79 -16.78 19.33
N ASP A 14 0.12 -17.71 19.09
CA ASP A 14 -0.19 -19.14 19.16
C ASP A 14 -0.42 -19.62 20.62
N ALA A 15 -0.71 -20.91 20.77
CA ALA A 15 -0.96 -21.53 22.07
C ALA A 15 0.25 -21.48 23.03
N ASP A 16 1.47 -21.35 22.50
CA ASP A 16 2.71 -21.23 23.26
C ASP A 16 3.06 -19.76 23.57
N GLY A 17 2.20 -18.81 23.18
CA GLY A 17 2.41 -17.37 23.36
C GLY A 17 3.42 -16.76 22.37
N ARG A 18 3.75 -17.45 21.28
CA ARG A 18 4.63 -16.92 20.22
C ARG A 18 3.80 -16.10 19.23
N GLY A 19 4.42 -15.08 18.63
CA GLY A 19 3.77 -14.30 17.58
C GLY A 19 3.48 -15.15 16.35
N VAL A 20 2.36 -14.89 15.69
CA VAL A 20 1.97 -15.56 14.45
C VAL A 20 2.55 -14.80 13.25
N ILE A 21 3.00 -15.54 12.22
CA ILE A 21 3.42 -14.96 10.94
C ILE A 21 2.21 -14.87 10.03
N ASN A 22 1.78 -13.65 9.72
CA ASN A 22 0.71 -13.38 8.76
C ASN A 22 1.30 -13.10 7.39
N ILE A 23 0.82 -13.79 6.35
CA ILE A 23 1.22 -13.57 4.97
C ILE A 23 0.03 -13.02 4.19
N ILE A 24 0.13 -11.78 3.73
CA ILE A 24 -0.87 -11.16 2.87
C ILE A 24 -0.50 -11.43 1.42
N ALA A 25 -1.10 -12.45 0.81
CA ALA A 25 -0.91 -12.76 -0.60
C ALA A 25 -1.62 -11.72 -1.48
N ALA A 26 -0.83 -10.81 -2.06
CA ALA A 26 -1.32 -9.65 -2.81
C ALA A 26 -1.16 -9.81 -4.34
N ASP A 27 -1.10 -11.04 -4.87
CA ASP A 27 -0.72 -11.33 -6.27
C ASP A 27 -1.53 -10.53 -7.31
N ARG A 28 -2.84 -10.41 -7.10
CA ARG A 28 -3.74 -9.64 -7.97
C ARG A 28 -3.61 -8.13 -7.74
N LEU A 29 -3.42 -7.75 -6.48
CA LEU A 29 -3.38 -6.36 -6.04
C LEU A 29 -2.10 -5.67 -6.51
N MET A 30 -0.99 -6.40 -6.57
CA MET A 30 0.30 -5.92 -7.10
C MET A 30 0.23 -5.54 -8.58
N GLN A 31 -0.71 -6.09 -9.36
CA GLN A 31 -0.96 -5.65 -10.74
C GLN A 31 -1.50 -4.22 -10.82
N SER A 32 -1.97 -3.67 -9.70
CA SER A 32 -2.48 -2.30 -9.56
C SER A 32 -1.74 -1.58 -8.42
N PRO A 33 -0.52 -1.05 -8.67
CA PRO A 33 0.31 -0.44 -7.62
C PRO A 33 -0.39 0.62 -6.78
N ARG A 34 -1.27 1.43 -7.40
CA ARG A 34 -2.07 2.44 -6.69
C ARG A 34 -3.04 1.84 -5.69
N LEU A 35 -3.68 0.72 -6.04
CA LEU A 35 -4.63 0.04 -5.15
C LEU A 35 -3.86 -0.66 -4.02
N TYR A 36 -2.69 -1.25 -4.32
CA TYR A 36 -1.79 -1.80 -3.32
C TYR A 36 -1.34 -0.75 -2.30
N ALA A 37 -0.84 0.39 -2.77
CA ALA A 37 -0.43 1.49 -1.91
C ALA A 37 -1.58 2.06 -1.06
N ALA A 38 -2.78 2.20 -1.65
CA ALA A 38 -3.97 2.64 -0.93
C ALA A 38 -4.39 1.63 0.17
N PHE A 39 -4.37 0.34 -0.12
CA PHE A 39 -4.66 -0.72 0.85
C PHE A 39 -3.67 -0.71 2.00
N LEU A 40 -2.37 -0.61 1.72
CA LEU A 40 -1.35 -0.59 2.75
C LEU A 40 -1.40 0.67 3.61
N LEU A 41 -1.68 1.83 3.01
CA LEU A 41 -1.91 3.04 3.78
C LEU A 41 -3.13 2.91 4.68
N TRP A 42 -4.23 2.34 4.17
CA TRP A 42 -5.42 2.08 4.97
C TRP A 42 -5.06 1.18 6.16
N LEU A 43 -4.37 0.06 5.93
CA LEU A 43 -3.98 -0.87 6.97
C LEU A 43 -3.08 -0.23 8.05
N LEU A 44 -2.08 0.56 7.66
CA LEU A 44 -1.24 1.30 8.60
C LEU A 44 -2.02 2.36 9.39
N SER A 45 -3.01 3.00 8.76
CA SER A 45 -3.87 3.97 9.42
C SER A 45 -4.77 3.29 10.45
N GLU A 46 -5.36 2.14 10.11
CA GLU A 46 -6.14 1.33 11.07
C GLU A 46 -5.28 0.87 12.24
N PHE A 47 -4.05 0.40 12.02
CA PHE A 47 -3.14 0.08 13.12
C PHE A 47 -2.90 1.30 14.01
N PHE A 48 -2.64 2.47 13.42
CA PHE A 48 -2.39 3.68 14.19
C PHE A 48 -3.61 4.14 15.02
N GLU A 49 -4.82 4.01 14.47
CA GLU A 49 -6.06 4.42 15.12
C GLU A 49 -6.54 3.43 16.19
N GLN A 50 -6.44 2.12 15.93
CA GLN A 50 -6.98 1.09 16.81
C GLN A 50 -6.00 0.67 17.93
N LEU A 51 -4.69 0.75 17.70
CA LEU A 51 -3.72 0.33 18.70
C LEU A 51 -3.57 1.37 19.83
N PRO A 52 -3.44 0.93 21.09
CA PRO A 52 -3.08 1.82 22.19
C PRO A 52 -1.62 2.29 22.06
N GLU A 53 -1.30 3.41 22.69
CA GLU A 53 0.10 3.81 22.89
C GLU A 53 0.72 2.93 23.99
N VAL A 54 1.88 2.33 23.70
CA VAL A 54 2.49 1.30 24.57
C VAL A 54 3.90 1.65 25.05
N GLY A 55 4.42 2.84 24.69
CA GLY A 55 5.76 3.28 25.10
C GLY A 55 6.86 2.45 24.45
N ASP A 56 7.81 1.97 25.24
CA ASP A 56 8.98 1.19 24.78
C ASP A 56 8.97 -0.23 25.39
N PRO A 57 8.09 -1.13 24.91
CA PRO A 57 8.02 -2.50 25.41
C PRO A 57 9.26 -3.31 24.96
N PRO A 58 9.65 -4.35 25.71
CA PRO A 58 10.81 -5.18 25.36
C PRO A 58 10.64 -5.97 24.06
N LYS A 59 9.39 -6.11 23.57
CA LYS A 59 9.05 -6.75 22.29
C LYS A 59 8.01 -5.89 21.57
N PRO A 60 8.09 -5.76 20.24
CA PRO A 60 7.06 -5.08 19.47
C PRO A 60 5.73 -5.85 19.56
N ARG A 61 4.62 -5.12 19.48
CA ARG A 61 3.27 -5.69 19.37
C ARG A 61 3.05 -6.31 17.99
N LEU A 62 3.64 -5.70 16.96
CA LEU A 62 3.59 -6.16 15.58
C LEU A 62 4.85 -5.72 14.84
N VAL A 63 5.31 -6.54 13.90
CA VAL A 63 6.31 -6.13 12.91
C VAL A 63 5.72 -6.32 11.53
N PHE A 64 5.71 -5.25 10.73
CA PHE A 64 5.18 -5.24 9.38
C PHE A 64 6.30 -5.10 8.36
N PHE A 65 6.37 -6.05 7.42
CA PHE A 65 7.35 -6.05 6.34
C PHE A 65 6.67 -5.66 5.04
N PHE A 66 7.14 -4.57 4.43
CA PHE A 66 6.77 -4.19 3.06
C PHE A 66 7.78 -4.78 2.11
N ASP A 67 7.42 -5.93 1.52
CA ASP A 67 8.18 -6.46 0.40
C ASP A 67 7.87 -5.65 -0.87
N GLU A 68 8.90 -5.48 -1.70
CA GLU A 68 8.89 -4.57 -2.85
C GLU A 68 8.35 -3.18 -2.52
N ALA A 69 8.90 -2.59 -1.45
CA ALA A 69 8.49 -1.30 -0.90
C ALA A 69 8.48 -0.16 -1.92
N HIS A 70 9.24 -0.25 -3.02
CA HIS A 70 9.22 0.70 -4.12
C HIS A 70 7.82 0.89 -4.72
N LEU A 71 6.96 -0.14 -4.67
CA LEU A 71 5.58 -0.09 -5.17
C LEU A 71 4.69 0.89 -4.39
N LEU A 72 5.06 1.23 -3.15
CA LEU A 72 4.34 2.23 -2.35
C LEU A 72 4.56 3.65 -2.85
N PHE A 73 5.71 3.90 -3.48
CA PHE A 73 6.18 5.24 -3.81
C PHE A 73 6.20 5.51 -5.31
N ALA A 74 6.22 4.46 -6.13
CA ALA A 74 6.15 4.56 -7.59
C ALA A 74 4.87 5.30 -8.03
N ASP A 75 5.04 6.45 -8.68
CA ASP A 75 3.96 7.33 -9.16
C ASP A 75 2.93 7.73 -8.08
N ALA A 76 3.32 7.67 -6.80
CA ALA A 76 2.48 8.07 -5.69
C ALA A 76 2.34 9.60 -5.64
N PRO A 77 1.12 10.15 -5.48
CA PRO A 77 0.95 11.58 -5.27
C PRO A 77 1.73 12.06 -4.03
N LYS A 78 2.27 13.28 -4.06
CA LYS A 78 3.05 13.83 -2.93
C LYS A 78 2.31 13.73 -1.59
N ALA A 79 1.01 14.01 -1.57
CA ALA A 79 0.19 13.90 -0.36
C ALA A 79 0.11 12.47 0.20
N LEU A 80 0.17 11.44 -0.67
CA LEU A 80 0.20 10.04 -0.25
C LEU A 80 1.55 9.71 0.41
N VAL A 81 2.66 10.14 -0.20
CA VAL A 81 4.01 9.96 0.35
C VAL A 81 4.15 10.62 1.72
N GLU A 82 3.72 11.89 1.84
CA GLU A 82 3.72 12.63 3.11
C GLU A 82 2.88 11.92 4.20
N LYS A 83 1.76 11.32 3.82
CA LYS A 83 0.92 10.57 4.75
C LYS A 83 1.60 9.26 5.20
N ILE A 84 2.22 8.53 4.28
CA ILE A 84 2.99 7.31 4.60
C ILE A 84 4.12 7.66 5.59
N GLU A 85 4.89 8.70 5.30
CA GLU A 85 5.95 9.19 6.20
C GLU A 85 5.41 9.53 7.60
N GLN A 86 4.28 10.24 7.67
CA GLN A 86 3.66 10.58 8.95
C GLN A 86 3.25 9.32 9.73
N VAL A 87 2.61 8.35 9.07
CA VAL A 87 2.11 7.15 9.74
C VAL A 87 3.28 6.28 10.20
N VAL A 88 4.30 6.06 9.36
CA VAL A 88 5.50 5.30 9.71
C VAL A 88 6.23 5.91 10.91
N ARG A 89 6.31 7.24 10.98
CA ARG A 89 6.89 7.93 12.14
C ARG A 89 6.10 7.71 13.42
N LEU A 90 4.77 7.78 13.35
CA LEU A 90 3.90 7.76 14.52
C LEU A 90 3.60 6.35 15.02
N ILE A 91 3.56 5.35 14.14
CA ILE A 91 3.17 3.97 14.49
C ILE A 91 4.15 3.30 15.46
N ARG A 92 5.39 3.83 15.56
CA ARG A 92 6.39 3.37 16.54
C ARG A 92 5.88 3.48 17.98
N SER A 93 5.16 4.55 18.35
CA SER A 93 4.62 4.72 19.72
C SER A 93 3.53 3.70 20.07
N LYS A 94 2.96 3.06 19.04
CA LYS A 94 1.99 1.95 19.14
C LYS A 94 2.66 0.58 19.25
N GLY A 95 3.99 0.54 19.33
CA GLY A 95 4.76 -0.70 19.41
C GLY A 95 4.79 -1.48 18.10
N VAL A 96 4.57 -0.81 16.95
CA VAL A 96 4.67 -1.42 15.62
C VAL A 96 6.01 -1.09 14.99
N GLY A 97 6.75 -2.12 14.57
CA GLY A 97 7.95 -1.97 13.76
C GLY A 97 7.61 -2.06 12.27
N VAL A 98 8.11 -1.14 11.45
CA VAL A 98 7.95 -1.16 10.00
C VAL A 98 9.30 -1.40 9.33
N TYR A 99 9.35 -2.37 8.42
CA TYR A 99 10.53 -2.71 7.63
C TYR A 99 10.20 -2.58 6.15
N PHE A 100 11.00 -1.79 5.43
CA PHE A 100 10.92 -1.69 3.98
C PHE A 100 11.98 -2.58 3.35
N VAL A 101 11.55 -3.51 2.50
CA VAL A 101 12.43 -4.39 1.74
C VAL A 101 12.36 -3.95 0.29
N THR A 102 13.51 -3.57 -0.27
CA THR A 102 13.63 -3.10 -1.65
C THR A 102 14.95 -3.57 -2.24
N GLN A 103 14.99 -3.73 -3.55
CA GLN A 103 16.20 -4.09 -4.28
C GLN A 103 17.15 -2.90 -4.40
N ASN A 104 16.62 -1.67 -4.50
CA ASN A 104 17.41 -0.45 -4.65
C ASN A 104 16.98 0.60 -3.62
N PRO A 105 17.91 1.15 -2.83
CA PRO A 105 17.60 2.21 -1.85
C PRO A 105 17.03 3.47 -2.50
N LEU A 106 17.42 3.80 -3.75
CA LEU A 106 16.96 5.00 -4.46
C LEU A 106 15.47 4.98 -4.80
N ASP A 107 14.82 3.82 -4.70
CA ASP A 107 13.39 3.70 -4.95
C ASP A 107 12.55 4.10 -3.72
N LEU A 108 13.19 4.42 -2.59
CA LEU A 108 12.57 4.97 -1.39
C LEU A 108 12.85 6.47 -1.27
N PRO A 109 11.88 7.27 -0.79
CA PRO A 109 12.11 8.69 -0.51
C PRO A 109 13.20 8.91 0.56
N GLU A 110 14.05 9.92 0.39
CA GLU A 110 15.11 10.28 1.35
C GLU A 110 14.58 10.54 2.77
N THR A 111 13.39 11.14 2.86
CA THR A 111 12.66 11.40 4.10
C THR A 111 12.30 10.13 4.85
N VAL A 112 11.95 9.05 4.14
CA VAL A 112 11.71 7.73 4.72
C VAL A 112 13.04 7.09 5.09
N LEU A 113 14.02 7.07 4.17
CA LEU A 113 15.35 6.51 4.40
C LEU A 113 16.03 7.11 5.64
N GLY A 114 15.90 8.43 5.86
CA GLY A 114 16.46 9.13 7.01
C GLY A 114 15.81 8.76 8.35
N GLN A 115 14.58 8.23 8.34
CA GLN A 115 13.87 7.81 9.55
C GLN A 115 14.14 6.35 9.93
N LEU A 116 14.75 5.55 9.04
CA LEU A 116 15.04 4.16 9.33
C LEU A 116 16.17 4.05 10.36
N GLY A 117 15.86 3.45 11.51
CA GLY A 117 16.85 3.23 12.57
C GLY A 117 17.68 1.96 12.38
N ASN A 118 17.08 0.92 11.79
CA ASN A 118 17.74 -0.35 11.50
C ASN A 118 17.97 -0.48 10.00
N ARG A 119 19.16 -0.92 9.61
CA ARG A 119 19.58 -1.11 8.22
C ARG A 119 20.33 -2.43 8.07
N VAL A 120 19.94 -3.16 7.03
CA VAL A 120 20.62 -4.38 6.57
C VAL A 120 20.77 -4.24 5.06
N GLN A 121 22.00 -4.04 4.60
CA GLN A 121 22.31 -3.84 3.19
C GLN A 121 23.08 -5.05 2.68
N HIS A 122 22.47 -5.79 1.75
CA HIS A 122 23.16 -6.83 1.00
C HIS A 122 23.96 -6.25 -0.18
N ALA A 123 24.72 -7.11 -0.84
CA ALA A 123 25.53 -6.73 -1.99
C ALA A 123 24.69 -5.99 -3.06
N LEU A 124 25.22 -4.86 -3.54
CA LEU A 124 24.70 -4.16 -4.71
C LEU A 124 25.69 -4.30 -5.85
N ARG A 125 25.17 -4.44 -7.07
CA ARG A 125 25.99 -4.49 -8.28
C ARG A 125 26.10 -3.09 -8.86
N ALA A 126 27.32 -2.61 -9.14
CA ALA A 126 27.54 -1.28 -9.70
C ALA A 126 28.06 -1.31 -11.14
N PHE A 127 27.20 -1.65 -12.11
CA PHE A 127 27.58 -1.68 -13.53
C PHE A 127 27.24 -0.37 -14.25
N THR A 128 26.22 0.34 -13.79
CA THR A 128 25.74 1.59 -14.40
C THR A 128 25.99 2.79 -13.49
N PRO A 129 25.97 4.03 -14.02
CA PRO A 129 26.03 5.23 -13.20
C PRO A 129 24.89 5.32 -12.18
N ARG A 130 23.70 4.78 -12.50
CA ARG A 130 22.58 4.71 -11.55
C ARG A 130 22.92 3.80 -10.38
N ASP A 131 23.53 2.65 -10.66
CA ASP A 131 23.91 1.70 -9.62
C ASP A 131 25.01 2.27 -8.70
N GLN A 132 25.99 2.97 -9.27
CA GLN A 132 27.02 3.65 -8.48
C GLN A 132 26.42 4.68 -7.53
N LYS A 133 25.39 5.42 -7.97
CA LYS A 133 24.63 6.33 -7.10
C LYS A 133 23.87 5.56 -6.02
N ALA A 134 23.30 4.41 -6.34
CA ALA A 134 22.60 3.58 -5.37
C ALA A 134 23.53 3.06 -4.26
N VAL A 135 24.74 2.63 -4.63
CA VAL A 135 25.78 2.21 -3.67
C VAL A 135 26.15 3.37 -2.73
N ARG A 136 26.42 4.55 -3.28
CA ARG A 136 26.74 5.74 -2.48
C ARG A 136 25.60 6.12 -1.55
N ALA A 137 24.37 6.17 -2.07
CA ALA A 137 23.19 6.47 -1.27
C ALA A 137 22.99 5.45 -0.13
N ALA A 138 23.18 4.15 -0.39
CA ALA A 138 23.16 3.15 0.69
C ALA A 138 24.26 3.42 1.72
N ALA A 139 25.49 3.64 1.27
CA ALA A 139 26.65 3.87 2.14
C ALA A 139 26.47 5.10 3.05
N GLU A 140 26.00 6.22 2.49
CA GLU A 140 25.77 7.48 3.20
C GLU A 140 24.68 7.39 4.27
N THR A 141 23.75 6.43 4.15
CA THR A 141 22.70 6.24 5.16
C THR A 141 23.18 5.51 6.41
N PHE A 142 24.38 4.94 6.39
CA PHE A 142 24.98 4.26 7.54
C PHE A 142 25.71 5.22 8.47
N ARG A 143 25.73 4.87 9.76
CA ARG A 143 26.66 5.51 10.70
C ARG A 143 28.09 5.08 10.36
N ALA A 144 28.93 6.05 9.99
CA ALA A 144 30.29 5.83 9.53
C ALA A 144 31.14 4.98 10.49
N ASN A 145 31.93 4.08 9.91
CA ASN A 145 32.91 3.25 10.61
C ASN A 145 34.32 3.60 10.12
N PRO A 146 35.21 4.16 10.97
CA PRO A 146 36.57 4.52 10.55
C PRO A 146 37.42 3.34 10.06
N ARG A 147 37.01 2.09 10.36
CA ARG A 147 37.74 0.87 10.00
C ARG A 147 37.20 0.20 8.73
N LEU A 148 36.12 0.72 8.16
CA LEU A 148 35.41 0.10 7.03
C LEU A 148 35.02 1.18 6.02
N ASP A 149 35.52 1.05 4.80
CA ASP A 149 35.01 1.82 3.66
C ASP A 149 33.65 1.23 3.25
N THR A 150 32.56 1.88 3.65
CA THR A 150 31.20 1.40 3.41
C THR A 150 30.88 1.29 1.92
N ASP A 151 31.35 2.23 1.09
CA ASP A 151 31.10 2.23 -0.35
C ASP A 151 31.76 1.03 -1.03
N GLN A 152 33.03 0.78 -0.72
CA GLN A 152 33.77 -0.39 -1.23
C GLN A 152 33.19 -1.68 -0.68
N ALA A 153 32.88 -1.72 0.63
CA ALA A 153 32.40 -2.92 1.28
C ALA A 153 31.10 -3.43 0.65
N ILE A 154 30.16 -2.54 0.28
CA ILE A 154 28.89 -2.92 -0.39
C ILE A 154 29.13 -3.68 -1.69
N LEU A 155 30.17 -3.31 -2.45
CA LEU A 155 30.52 -3.95 -3.73
C LEU A 155 31.20 -5.32 -3.54
N GLU A 156 31.88 -5.51 -2.42
CA GLU A 156 32.68 -6.69 -2.10
C GLU A 156 31.95 -7.75 -1.26
N LEU A 157 30.69 -7.48 -0.87
CA LEU A 157 29.87 -8.42 -0.10
C LEU A 157 29.64 -9.72 -0.90
N ALA A 158 29.92 -10.86 -0.27
CA ALA A 158 29.58 -12.16 -0.79
C ALA A 158 28.12 -12.55 -0.48
N VAL A 159 27.64 -13.61 -1.12
CA VAL A 159 26.34 -14.21 -0.79
C VAL A 159 26.34 -14.66 0.66
N GLY A 160 25.34 -14.23 1.42
CA GLY A 160 25.23 -14.50 2.86
C GLY A 160 25.89 -13.44 3.75
N GLU A 161 26.54 -12.42 3.18
CA GLU A 161 27.01 -11.26 3.93
C GLU A 161 26.09 -10.04 3.77
N ALA A 162 26.14 -9.16 4.74
CA ALA A 162 25.49 -7.85 4.71
C ALA A 162 26.28 -6.82 5.53
N LEU A 163 26.08 -5.55 5.20
CA LEU A 163 26.37 -4.45 6.12
C LEU A 163 25.18 -4.25 7.05
N VAL A 164 25.44 -4.22 8.36
CA VAL A 164 24.40 -4.16 9.39
C VAL A 164 24.65 -2.98 10.31
N SER A 165 23.59 -2.22 10.56
CA SER A 165 23.51 -1.17 11.58
C SER A 165 22.14 -1.24 12.21
N VAL A 166 22.07 -1.45 13.53
CA VAL A 166 20.80 -1.55 14.27
C VAL A 166 20.79 -0.54 15.39
N GLN A 167 19.62 -0.23 15.92
CA GLN A 167 19.52 0.69 17.06
C GLN A 167 20.07 0.05 18.33
N ASP A 168 20.80 0.85 19.11
CA ASP A 168 21.16 0.53 20.48
C ASP A 168 19.96 0.73 21.44
N ALA A 169 20.18 0.49 22.74
CA ALA A 169 19.16 0.68 23.77
C ALA A 169 18.67 2.13 23.92
N LYS A 170 19.33 3.11 23.30
CA LYS A 170 18.93 4.51 23.27
C LYS A 170 18.24 4.90 21.96
N GLY A 171 18.00 3.94 21.06
CA GLY A 171 17.43 4.18 19.73
C GLY A 171 18.42 4.82 18.75
N THR A 172 19.72 4.82 19.04
CA THR A 172 20.74 5.38 18.15
C THR A 172 21.29 4.28 17.26
N PRO A 173 21.39 4.48 15.92
CA PRO A 173 22.03 3.51 15.05
C PRO A 173 23.48 3.21 15.48
N THR A 174 23.82 1.93 15.58
CA THR A 174 25.19 1.48 15.83
C THR A 174 26.06 1.76 14.61
N VAL A 175 27.38 1.81 14.84
CA VAL A 175 28.36 1.89 13.75
C VAL A 175 28.15 0.70 12.81
N VAL A 176 28.23 0.94 11.50
CA VAL A 176 28.04 -0.12 10.50
C VAL A 176 29.14 -1.16 10.58
N GLU A 177 28.76 -2.43 10.53
CA GLU A 177 29.70 -3.57 10.54
C GLU A 177 29.34 -4.54 9.42
N ARG A 178 30.36 -5.22 8.85
CA ARG A 178 30.16 -6.34 7.92
C ARG A 178 29.88 -7.60 8.73
N ALA A 179 28.80 -8.31 8.42
CA ALA A 179 28.37 -9.49 9.15
C ALA A 179 27.89 -10.61 8.22
N TRP A 180 28.01 -11.85 8.70
CA TRP A 180 27.36 -13.02 8.12
C TRP A 180 25.91 -13.10 8.58
N ILE A 181 25.00 -13.28 7.64
CA ILE A 181 23.58 -13.48 7.90
C ILE A 181 23.32 -14.96 8.09
N LEU A 182 22.69 -15.30 9.22
CA LEU A 182 22.28 -16.67 9.49
C LEU A 182 21.29 -17.14 8.39
N PRO A 183 21.56 -18.29 7.72
CA PRO A 183 20.66 -18.77 6.69
C PRO A 183 19.28 -19.10 7.27
N PRO A 184 18.19 -18.86 6.52
CA PRO A 184 16.85 -19.13 7.01
C PRO A 184 16.65 -20.65 7.16
N ARG A 185 15.89 -21.05 8.18
CA ARG A 185 15.41 -22.43 8.35
C ARG A 185 14.11 -22.62 7.56
N SER A 186 14.13 -22.30 6.27
CA SER A 186 12.96 -22.36 5.39
C SER A 186 13.20 -23.29 4.20
N ARG A 187 12.10 -23.71 3.57
CA ARG A 187 12.13 -24.36 2.26
C ARG A 187 12.09 -23.28 1.18
N LEU A 188 13.01 -23.36 0.23
CA LEU A 188 12.98 -22.50 -0.96
C LEU A 188 11.92 -23.03 -1.93
N GLY A 189 10.98 -22.17 -2.32
CA GLY A 189 9.90 -22.51 -3.26
C GLY A 189 8.50 -22.21 -2.72
N VAL A 190 7.53 -22.21 -3.63
CA VAL A 190 6.12 -22.00 -3.28
C VAL A 190 5.56 -23.25 -2.58
N LEU A 191 4.66 -23.05 -1.63
CA LEU A 191 3.92 -24.15 -1.01
C LEU A 191 3.07 -24.89 -2.04
N GLU A 192 2.97 -26.21 -1.91
CA GLU A 192 2.01 -26.96 -2.72
C GLU A 192 0.57 -26.53 -2.34
N PRO A 193 -0.38 -26.50 -3.29
CA PRO A 193 -1.75 -26.07 -3.00
C PRO A 193 -2.39 -26.81 -1.82
N ALA A 194 -2.16 -28.12 -1.71
CA ALA A 194 -2.68 -28.93 -0.61
C ALA A 194 -2.02 -28.63 0.75
N GLU A 195 -0.76 -28.21 0.77
CA GLU A 195 -0.10 -27.76 1.99
C GLU A 195 -0.65 -26.40 2.44
N MET A 196 -0.80 -25.46 1.50
CA MET A 196 -1.39 -24.15 1.74
C MET A 196 -2.81 -24.29 2.31
N GLU A 197 -3.65 -25.12 1.68
CA GLU A 197 -5.02 -25.34 2.12
C GLU A 197 -5.07 -25.91 3.54
N ARG A 198 -4.17 -26.85 3.88
CA ARG A 198 -4.07 -27.42 5.23
C ARG A 198 -3.70 -26.37 6.27
N ILE A 199 -2.74 -25.50 5.95
CA ILE A 199 -2.33 -24.39 6.84
C ILE A 199 -3.50 -23.42 7.05
N VAL A 200 -4.15 -23.01 5.96
CA VAL A 200 -5.28 -22.08 6.00
C VAL A 200 -6.45 -22.66 6.79
N ARG A 201 -6.84 -23.92 6.54
CA ARG A 201 -7.91 -24.62 7.28
C ARG A 201 -7.58 -24.85 8.76
N GLY A 202 -6.31 -24.96 9.10
CA GLY A 202 -5.84 -25.09 10.48
C GLY A 202 -5.87 -23.78 11.26
N SER A 203 -6.04 -22.63 10.58
CA SER A 203 -6.14 -21.33 11.23
C SER A 203 -7.43 -21.17 12.01
N VAL A 204 -7.34 -20.58 13.21
CA VAL A 204 -8.52 -20.17 14.00
C VAL A 204 -9.42 -19.19 13.25
N LEU A 205 -8.85 -18.46 12.28
CA LEU A 205 -9.53 -17.48 11.45
C LEU A 205 -10.23 -18.10 10.23
N TYR A 206 -10.03 -19.40 9.96
CA TYR A 206 -10.56 -20.03 8.75
C TYR A 206 -12.06 -19.84 8.63
N GLY A 207 -12.84 -20.17 9.67
CA GLY A 207 -14.30 -20.06 9.67
C GLY A 207 -14.86 -18.63 9.69
N HIS A 208 -13.97 -17.63 9.70
CA HIS A 208 -14.34 -16.22 9.59
C HIS A 208 -14.17 -15.71 8.15
N TYR A 209 -13.02 -15.98 7.52
CA TYR A 209 -12.64 -15.44 6.22
C TYR A 209 -12.82 -16.39 5.02
N GLU A 210 -13.22 -17.66 5.23
CA GLU A 210 -13.36 -18.65 4.15
C GLU A 210 -14.49 -18.35 3.17
N ARG A 211 -15.49 -17.57 3.59
CA ARG A 211 -16.70 -17.32 2.80
C ARG A 211 -16.45 -16.29 1.73
N THR A 212 -16.09 -16.75 0.54
CA THR A 212 -16.15 -15.93 -0.68
C THR A 212 -17.61 -15.66 -1.02
N LEU A 213 -18.13 -14.50 -0.60
CA LEU A 213 -19.48 -14.05 -0.95
C LEU A 213 -19.37 -13.15 -2.18
N ASP A 214 -19.70 -13.70 -3.34
CA ASP A 214 -19.83 -12.94 -4.58
C ASP A 214 -20.89 -11.84 -4.40
N ARG A 215 -20.49 -10.58 -4.53
CA ARG A 215 -21.38 -9.42 -4.42
C ARG A 215 -21.22 -8.59 -5.66
N GLU A 216 -22.37 -8.19 -6.22
CA GLU A 216 -22.44 -7.24 -7.33
C GLU A 216 -21.48 -6.08 -7.12
N SER A 217 -20.45 -6.02 -7.95
CA SER A 217 -19.35 -5.08 -7.79
C SER A 217 -19.86 -3.64 -7.82
N ALA A 218 -19.14 -2.70 -7.20
CA ALA A 218 -19.47 -1.27 -7.33
C ALA A 218 -19.57 -0.85 -8.81
N TYR A 219 -18.79 -1.51 -9.67
CA TYR A 219 -18.87 -1.40 -11.12
C TYR A 219 -20.22 -1.88 -11.69
N GLU A 220 -20.73 -3.04 -11.28
CA GLU A 220 -22.06 -3.52 -11.68
C GLU A 220 -23.18 -2.63 -11.16
N LYS A 221 -23.09 -2.09 -9.93
CA LYS A 221 -24.08 -1.13 -9.41
C LYS A 221 -24.04 0.19 -10.18
N LEU A 222 -22.86 0.64 -10.59
CA LEU A 222 -22.70 1.83 -11.42
C LEU A 222 -23.19 1.59 -12.86
N GLN A 223 -22.92 0.43 -13.44
CA GLN A 223 -23.47 0.02 -14.73
C GLN A 223 -24.99 -0.10 -14.69
N ARG A 224 -25.54 -0.72 -13.64
CA ARG A 224 -26.98 -0.87 -13.46
C ARG A 224 -27.65 0.50 -13.29
N LYS A 225 -27.07 1.41 -12.52
CA LYS A 225 -27.53 2.81 -12.44
C LYS A 225 -27.41 3.55 -13.78
N ALA A 226 -26.32 3.34 -14.53
CA ALA A 226 -26.16 3.95 -15.85
C ALA A 226 -27.19 3.40 -16.86
N ALA A 227 -27.47 2.10 -16.80
CA ALA A 227 -28.49 1.44 -17.61
C ALA A 227 -29.91 1.87 -17.21
N GLU A 228 -30.19 2.07 -15.92
CA GLU A 228 -31.45 2.61 -15.40
C GLU A 228 -31.67 4.06 -15.86
N ILE A 229 -30.61 4.89 -15.84
CA ILE A 229 -30.67 6.27 -16.35
C ILE A 229 -30.88 6.28 -17.87
N GLN A 230 -30.24 5.38 -18.62
CA GLN A 230 -30.45 5.25 -20.08
C GLN A 230 -31.85 4.71 -20.42
N ALA A 231 -32.37 3.75 -19.65
CA ALA A 231 -33.73 3.23 -19.81
C ALA A 231 -34.79 4.29 -19.47
N ALA A 232 -34.58 5.08 -18.41
CA ALA A 232 -35.45 6.21 -18.07
C ALA A 232 -35.40 7.32 -19.13
N ALA A 233 -34.23 7.60 -19.72
CA ALA A 233 -34.09 8.54 -20.83
C ALA A 233 -34.76 8.04 -22.12
N ALA A 234 -34.74 6.74 -22.39
CA ALA A 234 -35.43 6.13 -23.53
C ALA A 234 -36.96 6.12 -23.37
N GLN A 235 -37.47 5.99 -22.14
CA GLN A 235 -38.92 6.07 -21.85
C GLN A 235 -39.44 7.52 -21.78
N ALA A 236 -38.56 8.50 -21.59
CA ALA A 236 -38.89 9.92 -21.61
C ALA A 236 -38.78 10.58 -23.01
N ALA A 237 -38.48 9.81 -24.06
CA ALA A 237 -38.52 10.31 -25.42
C ALA A 237 -39.98 10.52 -25.85
N PRO A 238 -40.43 11.76 -26.16
CA PRO A 238 -41.78 11.96 -26.66
C PRO A 238 -41.92 11.30 -28.03
N ALA A 239 -42.98 10.53 -28.22
CA ALA A 239 -43.41 10.06 -29.52
C ALA A 239 -43.66 11.29 -30.42
N ALA A 240 -42.74 11.60 -31.31
CA ALA A 240 -42.90 12.67 -32.28
C ALA A 240 -43.94 12.26 -33.32
N PRO A 241 -44.98 13.07 -33.60
CA PRO A 241 -45.77 12.89 -34.81
C PRO A 241 -44.95 13.36 -36.02
N ALA A 242 -45.01 12.57 -37.09
CA ALA A 242 -44.43 12.91 -38.38
C ALA A 242 -45.17 14.09 -39.03
N ALA A 243 -44.46 15.19 -39.35
CA ALA A 243 -44.65 15.99 -40.56
C ALA A 243 -43.77 17.26 -40.55
N GLY A 244 -43.21 17.61 -41.73
CA GLY A 244 -42.93 19.00 -42.10
C GLY A 244 -41.48 19.47 -41.94
N ARG A 245 -40.78 19.61 -43.08
CA ARG A 245 -39.52 20.34 -43.20
C ARG A 245 -39.77 21.84 -43.08
N GLU A 246 -39.21 22.51 -42.08
CA GLU A 246 -38.94 23.96 -42.12
C GLU A 246 -37.67 24.33 -41.33
N LYS A 247 -36.97 25.37 -41.80
CA LYS A 247 -35.61 25.77 -41.40
C LYS A 247 -35.56 26.25 -39.93
N PRO A 248 -34.45 26.01 -39.20
CA PRO A 248 -34.39 26.32 -37.77
C PRO A 248 -34.29 27.82 -37.51
N SER A 249 -35.15 28.31 -36.61
CA SER A 249 -35.14 29.67 -36.06
C SER A 249 -33.93 29.88 -35.12
N GLU A 250 -33.38 31.10 -35.11
CA GLU A 250 -32.22 31.55 -34.30
C GLU A 250 -32.31 31.17 -32.81
N LEU A 251 -33.52 31.02 -32.26
CA LEU A 251 -33.74 30.57 -30.87
C LEU A 251 -33.20 29.15 -30.60
N GLN A 252 -33.22 28.26 -31.59
CA GLN A 252 -32.69 26.89 -31.47
C GLN A 252 -31.16 26.86 -31.43
N LYS A 253 -30.47 27.84 -32.02
CA LYS A 253 -29.00 27.97 -31.89
C LYS A 253 -28.59 28.37 -30.47
N TYR A 254 -29.35 29.24 -29.82
CA TYR A 254 -29.08 29.66 -28.44
C TYR A 254 -29.34 28.55 -27.43
N VAL A 255 -30.40 27.76 -27.62
CA VAL A 255 -30.69 26.58 -26.77
C VAL A 255 -29.66 25.48 -27.01
N GLY A 256 -29.24 25.25 -28.26
CA GLY A 256 -28.16 24.29 -28.59
C GLY A 256 -26.81 24.66 -27.97
N ALA A 257 -26.49 25.95 -27.88
CA ALA A 257 -25.28 26.43 -27.22
C ALA A 257 -25.35 26.30 -25.68
N PHE A 258 -26.54 26.49 -25.09
CA PHE A 258 -26.77 26.32 -23.65
C PHE A 258 -26.65 24.86 -23.20
N VAL A 259 -27.20 23.93 -23.99
CA VAL A 259 -27.09 22.48 -23.73
C VAL A 259 -25.64 21.99 -23.88
N LYS A 260 -24.91 22.50 -24.88
CA LYS A 260 -23.49 22.16 -25.09
C LYS A 260 -22.58 22.70 -23.99
N SER A 261 -22.92 23.85 -23.41
CA SER A 261 -22.21 24.43 -22.24
C SER A 261 -22.52 23.67 -20.94
N ALA A 262 -23.77 23.23 -20.75
CA ALA A 262 -24.16 22.38 -19.63
C ALA A 262 -23.50 20.99 -19.67
N ALA A 263 -23.31 20.41 -20.86
CA ALA A 263 -22.57 19.15 -21.01
C ALA A 263 -21.08 19.28 -20.63
N HIS A 264 -20.46 20.44 -20.89
CA HIS A 264 -19.07 20.70 -20.50
C HIS A 264 -18.91 21.02 -19.00
N SER A 265 -19.90 21.63 -18.35
CA SER A 265 -19.86 21.92 -16.91
C SER A 265 -20.08 20.66 -16.06
N VAL A 266 -20.89 19.72 -16.53
CA VAL A 266 -21.15 18.42 -15.88
C VAL A 266 -19.89 17.53 -15.85
N GLY A 267 -18.99 17.64 -16.83
CA GLY A 267 -17.72 16.90 -16.84
C GLY A 267 -16.70 17.32 -15.77
N SER A 268 -16.75 18.57 -15.28
CA SER A 268 -15.73 19.12 -14.36
C SER A 268 -16.15 19.17 -12.88
N GLN A 269 -17.44 18.93 -12.59
CA GLN A 269 -17.97 18.86 -11.22
C GLN A 269 -18.14 17.42 -10.71
N ILE A 270 -18.40 16.44 -11.59
CA ILE A 270 -18.52 15.03 -11.21
C ILE A 270 -17.19 14.46 -10.69
N GLY A 271 -16.05 14.90 -11.24
CA GLY A 271 -14.72 14.49 -10.75
C GLY A 271 -14.38 14.95 -9.32
N ARG A 272 -14.99 16.04 -8.84
CA ARG A 272 -14.76 16.57 -7.48
C ARG A 272 -15.67 15.98 -6.40
N GLN A 273 -16.81 15.41 -6.78
CA GLN A 273 -17.70 14.74 -5.83
C GLN A 273 -17.35 13.26 -5.60
N ILE A 274 -16.78 12.58 -6.61
CA ILE A 274 -16.32 11.19 -6.46
C ILE A 274 -15.16 11.07 -5.46
N ILE A 275 -14.24 12.04 -5.45
CA ILE A 275 -13.12 12.08 -4.49
C ILE A 275 -13.60 12.29 -3.05
N ARG A 276 -14.72 12.99 -2.83
CA ARG A 276 -15.27 13.23 -1.49
C ARG A 276 -16.21 12.11 -1.03
N GLY A 277 -16.92 11.44 -1.94
CA GLY A 277 -17.84 10.34 -1.63
C GLY A 277 -17.15 9.01 -1.29
N VAL A 278 -16.02 8.70 -1.92
CA VAL A 278 -15.28 7.46 -1.66
C VAL A 278 -14.49 7.53 -0.34
N LEU A 279 -14.03 8.71 0.07
CA LEU A 279 -13.41 8.89 1.39
C LEU A 279 -14.42 9.05 2.53
N GLY A 280 -15.60 9.66 2.30
CA GLY A 280 -16.61 9.87 3.33
C GLY A 280 -17.39 8.61 3.72
N SER A 281 -17.48 7.62 2.83
CA SER A 281 -18.21 6.36 3.08
C SER A 281 -17.37 5.27 3.76
N LEU A 282 -16.06 5.48 3.92
CA LEU A 282 -15.15 4.58 4.64
C LEU A 282 -14.88 5.04 6.10
N PHE A 283 -15.17 6.30 6.45
CA PHE A 283 -14.84 6.88 7.77
C PHE A 283 -16.05 7.38 8.59
N GLY A 284 -17.28 6.91 8.31
CA GLY A 284 -18.49 7.49 8.92
C GLY A 284 -19.51 6.48 9.41
N GLY A 285 -19.32 5.94 10.61
CA GLY A 285 -20.29 5.06 11.27
C GLY A 285 -20.27 5.11 12.80
N ARG A 286 -20.83 6.19 13.39
CA ARG A 286 -21.73 6.20 14.59
C ARG A 286 -21.78 7.57 15.26
N ARG A 287 -22.88 8.29 15.05
CA ARG A 287 -23.90 8.62 16.07
C ARG A 287 -25.11 9.23 15.39
#